data_AF-A0A7S2IPV4-F1
#
_entry.id   AF-A0A7S2IPV4-F1
#
_cell.length_a   1.000
_cell.length_b   1.000
_cell.length_c   1.000
_cell.angle_alpha   90.00
_cell.angle_beta   90.00
_cell.angle_gamma   90.00
#
_symmetry.space_group_name_H-M   'P 1'
#
loop_
_entity.id
_entity.type
_entity.pdbx_description
1 polymer ?
#
loop_
_entity_poly.entity_id
_entity_poly.type
_entity_poly.pdbx_seq_one_letter_code
_entity_poly.pdbx_strand_id
1 'polypeptide(L)'
;MDGTFTTMPMDEGTKTRDVIRFLCKKHGLNNESEWGLIEQWDHPGLPGNTSERKLPNDELLLDQTTLAWEQAARKRFGLVAAVPQTAFQLVLRKQSSLLPQARTKKEQHLEFCQALADLREARFTAQSKVEIFELAALAIFKDLHEGMSDAENEEDLVLEEGQLTQQLSHYLPNHWFKALENRRDNIQKQQLQDWDAAVVKAFNDLTRAELDEIHHGADRNATQVRKIVAAFRMETELNAVAATRMFIERVRLA
;
A
#
# COMPACT_ATOMS: atom_id res chain seq x y z
N MET A 1 -6.42 -6.10 2.69
CA MET A 1 -5.37 -5.24 2.09
C MET A 1 -4.62 -5.94 0.96
N ASP A 2 -4.40 -7.25 1.04
CA ASP A 2 -3.79 -8.09 -0.01
C ASP A 2 -4.79 -8.60 -1.08
N GLY A 3 -5.98 -7.99 -1.18
CA GLY A 3 -7.05 -8.43 -2.07
C GLY A 3 -7.79 -9.72 -1.64
N THR A 4 -7.39 -10.36 -0.54
CA THR A 4 -8.09 -11.56 -0.05
C THR A 4 -9.38 -11.21 0.68
N PHE A 5 -10.41 -12.04 0.48
CA PHE A 5 -11.71 -11.90 1.15
C PHE A 5 -11.93 -13.05 2.12
N THR A 6 -12.45 -12.71 3.31
CA THR A 6 -12.86 -13.69 4.30
C THR A 6 -14.33 -13.47 4.64
N THR A 7 -15.10 -14.54 4.58
CA THR A 7 -16.47 -14.58 5.07
C THR A 7 -16.50 -15.02 6.53
N MET A 8 -17.36 -14.39 7.33
CA MET A 8 -17.76 -14.85 8.65
C MET A 8 -19.27 -14.71 8.81
N PRO A 9 -19.93 -15.61 9.55
CA PRO A 9 -21.31 -15.39 9.98
C PRO A 9 -21.34 -14.20 10.95
N MET A 10 -22.38 -13.36 10.83
CA MET A 10 -22.64 -12.24 11.72
C MET A 10 -24.11 -12.30 12.17
N ASP A 11 -24.36 -11.85 13.39
CA ASP A 11 -25.69 -11.68 13.98
C ASP A 11 -25.85 -10.26 14.54
N GLU A 12 -27.04 -9.94 15.06
CA GLU A 12 -27.37 -8.62 15.62
C GLU A 12 -26.49 -8.25 16.82
N GLY A 13 -25.87 -9.22 17.50
CA GLY A 13 -24.95 -9.01 18.62
C GLY A 13 -23.49 -8.82 18.21
N THR A 14 -23.16 -8.99 16.93
CA THR A 14 -21.78 -8.98 16.45
C THR A 14 -21.20 -7.58 16.47
N LYS A 15 -20.14 -7.40 17.26
CA LYS A 15 -19.41 -6.14 17.37
C LYS A 15 -18.19 -6.11 16.45
N THR A 16 -17.73 -4.91 16.14
CA THR A 16 -16.48 -4.68 15.39
C THR A 16 -15.30 -5.51 15.92
N ARG A 17 -15.10 -5.54 17.24
CA ARG A 17 -14.01 -6.31 17.88
C ARG A 17 -14.10 -7.82 17.62
N ASP A 18 -15.30 -8.37 17.49
CA ASP A 18 -15.50 -9.80 17.29
C ASP A 18 -15.05 -10.19 15.88
N VAL A 19 -15.31 -9.31 14.90
CA VAL A 19 -14.79 -9.42 13.53
C VAL A 19 -13.27 -9.31 13.49
N ILE A 20 -12.70 -8.31 14.17
CA ILE A 20 -11.24 -8.13 14.24
C ILE A 20 -10.59 -9.39 14.81
N ARG A 21 -11.07 -9.87 15.97
CA ARG A 21 -10.58 -11.10 16.60
C ARG A 21 -10.67 -12.30 15.69
N PHE A 22 -11.81 -12.49 15.02
CA PHE A 22 -12.00 -13.58 14.08
C PHE A 22 -10.96 -13.53 12.94
N LEU A 23 -10.77 -12.36 12.33
CA LEU A 23 -9.83 -12.18 11.23
C LEU A 23 -8.38 -12.35 11.68
N CYS A 24 -7.98 -11.79 12.83
CA CYS A 24 -6.65 -11.97 13.39
C CYS A 24 -6.36 -13.45 13.64
N LYS A 25 -7.29 -14.18 14.26
CA LYS A 25 -7.16 -15.62 14.47
C LYS A 25 -7.06 -16.40 13.16
N LYS A 26 -7.93 -16.11 12.19
CA LYS A 26 -7.98 -16.81 10.91
C LYS A 26 -6.70 -16.63 10.08
N HIS A 27 -6.10 -15.45 10.16
CA HIS A 27 -4.90 -15.09 9.39
C HIS A 27 -3.59 -15.21 10.18
N GLY A 28 -3.64 -15.69 11.42
CA GLY A 28 -2.45 -15.84 12.27
C GLY A 28 -1.74 -14.51 12.57
N LEU A 29 -2.53 -13.45 12.80
CA LEU A 29 -2.02 -12.11 13.11
C LEU A 29 -1.83 -11.94 14.61
N ASN A 30 -0.74 -11.30 15.00
CA ASN A 30 -0.43 -11.03 16.39
C ASN A 30 -1.12 -9.75 16.85
N ASN A 31 -1.32 -9.67 18.17
CA ASN A 31 -1.78 -8.48 18.88
C ASN A 31 -3.02 -7.81 18.26
N GLU A 32 -4.21 -8.39 18.51
CA GLU A 32 -5.52 -7.90 18.00
C GLU A 32 -5.73 -6.39 18.21
N SER A 33 -5.16 -5.82 19.28
CA SER A 33 -5.30 -4.39 19.63
C SER A 33 -4.63 -3.43 18.65
N GLU A 34 -3.72 -3.93 17.81
CA GLU A 34 -3.05 -3.16 16.77
C GLU A 34 -3.83 -3.14 15.45
N TRP A 35 -4.92 -3.89 15.36
CA TRP A 35 -5.74 -4.02 14.17
C TRP A 35 -7.09 -3.32 14.38
N GLY A 36 -7.61 -2.74 13.32
CA GLY A 36 -8.92 -2.11 13.33
C GLY A 36 -9.68 -2.37 12.05
N LEU A 37 -11.00 -2.23 12.15
CA LEU A 37 -11.90 -2.36 11.02
C LEU A 37 -12.22 -0.97 10.47
N ILE A 38 -12.07 -0.82 9.16
CA ILE A 38 -12.48 0.37 8.44
C ILE A 38 -13.63 0.00 7.52
N GLU A 39 -14.65 0.82 7.54
CA GLU A 39 -15.77 0.78 6.61
C GLU A 39 -15.41 1.69 5.42
N GLN A 40 -15.35 1.12 4.23
CA GLN A 40 -15.08 1.82 2.98
C GLN A 40 -16.34 1.78 2.11
N TRP A 41 -16.80 2.94 1.65
CA TRP A 41 -17.93 3.00 0.73
C TRP A 41 -17.90 4.14 -0.26
N ASP A 42 -18.52 3.91 -1.41
CA ASP A 42 -18.58 4.87 -2.50
C ASP A 42 -19.75 5.88 -2.31
N HIS A 43 -19.56 6.93 -1.51
CA HIS A 43 -20.65 7.84 -1.10
C HIS A 43 -21.12 8.79 -2.24
N PRO A 44 -22.43 8.86 -2.57
CA PRO A 44 -22.93 9.66 -3.70
C PRO A 44 -22.81 11.18 -3.54
N GLY A 45 -22.60 11.68 -2.33
CA GLY A 45 -22.44 13.12 -2.05
C GLY A 45 -21.00 13.65 -2.20
N LEU A 46 -20.03 12.79 -2.53
CA LEU A 46 -18.62 13.16 -2.65
C LEU A 46 -18.10 12.69 -4.01
N PRO A 47 -18.01 13.56 -5.03
CA PRO A 47 -17.46 13.17 -6.31
C PRO A 47 -16.00 12.72 -6.15
N GLY A 48 -15.72 11.45 -6.46
CA GLY A 48 -14.37 10.91 -6.66
C GLY A 48 -13.67 10.28 -5.46
N ASN A 49 -14.26 10.25 -4.25
CA ASN A 49 -13.61 9.69 -3.06
C ASN A 49 -14.47 8.64 -2.35
N THR A 50 -13.97 7.41 -2.28
CA THR A 50 -14.42 6.40 -1.31
C THR A 50 -14.35 7.03 0.08
N SER A 51 -15.51 7.11 0.75
CA SER A 51 -15.59 7.57 2.13
C SER A 51 -15.13 6.45 3.04
N GLU A 52 -14.33 6.81 4.04
CA GLU A 52 -13.87 5.88 5.04
C GLU A 52 -14.27 6.28 6.44
N ARG A 53 -14.66 5.29 7.23
CA ARG A 53 -14.92 5.45 8.64
C ARG A 53 -14.22 4.35 9.42
N LYS A 54 -13.44 4.76 10.43
CA LYS A 54 -12.91 3.83 11.43
C LYS A 54 -14.06 3.40 12.33
N LEU A 55 -14.26 2.09 12.46
CA LEU A 55 -15.31 1.55 13.31
C LEU A 55 -14.78 1.38 14.74
N PRO A 56 -15.44 1.96 15.76
CA PRO A 56 -15.20 1.66 17.16
C PRO A 56 -15.38 0.17 17.48
N ASN A 57 -14.54 -0.35 18.37
CA ASN A 57 -14.51 -1.77 18.73
C ASN A 57 -15.85 -2.31 19.30
N ASP A 58 -16.61 -1.46 19.98
CA ASP A 58 -17.87 -1.84 20.63
C ASP A 58 -19.12 -1.52 19.78
N GLU A 59 -18.96 -0.98 18.56
CA GLU A 59 -20.06 -0.72 17.63
C GLU A 59 -20.65 -2.04 17.11
N LEU A 60 -21.98 -2.12 17.06
CA LEU A 60 -22.73 -3.20 16.43
C LEU A 60 -22.75 -3.00 14.92
N LEU A 61 -22.33 -4.02 14.16
CA LEU A 61 -22.13 -3.87 12.72
C LEU A 61 -23.45 -3.89 11.93
N LEU A 62 -24.36 -4.80 12.24
CA LEU A 62 -25.55 -4.97 11.40
C LEU A 62 -26.50 -3.78 11.45
N ASP A 63 -26.63 -3.10 12.60
CA ASP A 63 -27.61 -2.01 12.74
C ASP A 63 -27.15 -0.69 12.13
N GLN A 64 -25.90 -0.29 12.37
CA GLN A 64 -25.41 1.04 11.96
C GLN A 64 -24.79 1.02 10.56
N THR A 65 -23.94 0.03 10.28
CA THR A 65 -23.22 -0.07 9.00
C THR A 65 -24.17 -0.44 7.86
N THR A 66 -25.04 -1.44 8.05
CA THR A 66 -25.97 -1.89 7.00
C THR A 66 -26.96 -0.79 6.63
N LEU A 67 -27.52 -0.08 7.62
CA LEU A 67 -28.46 1.01 7.36
C LEU A 67 -27.79 2.16 6.59
N ALA A 68 -26.56 2.55 6.96
CA ALA A 68 -25.81 3.57 6.25
C ALA A 68 -25.52 3.15 4.79
N TRP A 69 -25.13 1.89 4.59
CA TRP A 69 -24.87 1.33 3.27
C TRP A 69 -26.10 1.28 2.40
N GLU A 70 -27.24 0.81 2.92
CA GLU A 70 -28.50 0.79 2.18
C GLU A 70 -28.93 2.19 1.75
N GLN A 71 -28.81 3.18 2.64
CA GLN A 71 -29.15 4.56 2.32
C GLN A 71 -28.24 5.14 1.24
N ALA A 72 -26.93 4.90 1.33
CA ALA A 72 -25.96 5.32 0.32
C ALA A 72 -26.20 4.62 -1.02
N ALA A 73 -26.50 3.32 -0.99
CA ALA A 73 -26.79 2.50 -2.15
C ALA A 73 -28.01 3.02 -2.93
N ARG A 74 -29.13 3.27 -2.22
CA ARG A 74 -30.35 3.81 -2.84
C ARG A 74 -30.11 5.18 -3.48
N LYS A 75 -29.34 6.05 -2.82
CA LYS A 75 -29.00 7.38 -3.35
C LYS A 75 -28.12 7.31 -4.60
N ARG A 76 -27.17 6.37 -4.66
CA ARG A 76 -26.18 6.30 -5.74
C ARG A 76 -26.60 5.44 -6.92
N PHE A 77 -27.15 4.27 -6.65
CA PHE A 77 -27.43 3.25 -7.66
C PHE A 77 -28.94 3.11 -7.93
N GLY A 78 -29.79 3.72 -7.10
CA GLY A 78 -31.25 3.62 -7.19
C GLY A 78 -31.78 2.28 -6.70
N LEU A 79 -31.33 1.18 -7.31
CA LEU A 79 -31.73 -0.20 -6.99
C LEU A 79 -30.60 -0.96 -6.30
N VAL A 80 -30.93 -1.72 -5.25
CA VAL A 80 -29.97 -2.55 -4.50
C VAL A 80 -29.29 -3.58 -5.41
N ALA A 81 -30.01 -4.13 -6.39
CA ALA A 81 -29.45 -5.09 -7.35
C ALA A 81 -28.39 -4.48 -8.29
N ALA A 82 -28.31 -3.16 -8.39
CA ALA A 82 -27.33 -2.45 -9.20
C ALA A 82 -26.06 -2.08 -8.41
N VAL A 83 -25.99 -2.43 -7.12
CA VAL A 83 -24.85 -2.12 -6.24
C VAL A 83 -23.69 -3.08 -6.54
N PRO A 84 -22.52 -2.59 -6.98
CA PRO A 84 -21.33 -3.42 -7.14
C PRO A 84 -20.90 -4.04 -5.80
N GLN A 85 -20.37 -5.26 -5.80
CA GLN A 85 -19.83 -5.90 -4.60
C GLN A 85 -18.67 -5.11 -3.96
N THR A 86 -18.00 -4.25 -4.73
CA THR A 86 -16.91 -3.38 -4.27
C THR A 86 -17.40 -2.03 -3.73
N ALA A 87 -18.69 -1.72 -3.83
CA ALA A 87 -19.22 -0.43 -3.39
C ALA A 87 -19.19 -0.24 -1.87
N PHE A 88 -19.15 -1.35 -1.13
CA PHE A 88 -19.15 -1.39 0.33
C PHE A 88 -18.23 -2.49 0.82
N GLN A 89 -17.23 -2.13 1.62
CA GLN A 89 -16.22 -3.07 2.08
C GLN A 89 -15.89 -2.82 3.55
N LEU A 90 -15.82 -3.91 4.33
CA LEU A 90 -15.16 -3.90 5.63
C LEU A 90 -13.72 -4.35 5.43
N VAL A 91 -12.78 -3.50 5.81
CA VAL A 91 -11.36 -3.70 5.55
C VAL A 91 -10.62 -3.72 6.88
N LEU A 92 -9.98 -4.86 7.16
CA LEU A 92 -9.05 -4.96 8.29
C LEU A 92 -7.75 -4.22 7.95
N ARG A 93 -7.35 -3.31 8.83
CA ARG A 93 -6.14 -2.49 8.68
C ARG A 93 -5.35 -2.45 9.97
N LYS A 94 -4.04 -2.43 9.84
CA LYS A 94 -3.11 -2.21 10.96
C LYS A 94 -3.18 -0.73 11.35
N GLN A 95 -3.49 -0.45 12.62
CA GLN A 95 -3.63 0.90 13.17
C GLN A 95 -2.36 1.37 13.88
N SER A 96 -1.67 0.48 14.57
CA SER A 96 -0.43 0.75 15.28
C SER A 96 0.55 -0.41 15.08
N SER A 97 1.83 -0.18 15.40
CA SER A 97 2.87 -1.21 15.38
C SER A 97 3.73 -1.04 16.62
N LEU A 98 3.29 -1.59 17.76
CA LEU A 98 3.99 -1.41 19.04
C LEU A 98 5.26 -2.27 19.09
N LEU A 99 5.28 -3.41 18.39
CA LEU A 99 6.43 -4.32 18.31
C LEU A 99 6.80 -4.65 16.85
N PRO A 100 7.43 -3.72 16.10
CA PRO A 100 7.77 -3.92 14.69
C PRO A 100 8.68 -5.13 14.42
N GLN A 101 9.49 -5.52 15.42
CA GLN A 101 10.46 -6.62 15.32
C GLN A 101 9.83 -8.02 15.54
N ALA A 102 8.60 -8.09 16.05
CA ALA A 102 7.91 -9.36 16.36
C ALA A 102 6.83 -9.75 15.32
N ARG A 103 6.85 -9.10 14.15
CA ARG A 103 5.87 -9.33 13.07
C ARG A 103 6.00 -10.74 12.49
N THR A 104 4.88 -11.42 12.27
CA THR A 104 4.89 -12.63 11.43
C THR A 104 5.12 -12.26 9.95
N LYS A 105 5.51 -13.24 9.12
CA LYS A 105 5.61 -13.04 7.67
C LYS A 105 4.29 -12.53 7.06
N LYS A 106 3.15 -13.05 7.53
CA LYS A 106 1.82 -12.63 7.05
C LYS A 106 1.50 -11.20 7.46
N GLU A 107 1.83 -10.80 8.68
CA GLU A 107 1.65 -9.42 9.13
C GLU A 107 2.49 -8.46 8.31
N GLN A 108 3.77 -8.78 8.09
CA GLN A 108 4.67 -7.98 7.27
C GLN A 108 4.13 -7.80 5.84
N HIS A 109 3.62 -8.87 5.22
CA HIS A 109 2.97 -8.81 3.91
C HIS A 109 1.72 -7.92 3.91
N LEU A 110 0.82 -8.07 4.89
CA LEU A 110 -0.39 -7.25 4.98
C LEU A 110 -0.07 -5.77 5.23
N GLU A 111 0.93 -5.47 6.06
CA GLU A 111 1.40 -4.11 6.30
C GLU A 111 2.02 -3.49 5.04
N PHE A 112 2.74 -4.28 4.23
CA PHE A 112 3.25 -3.85 2.93
C PHE A 112 2.12 -3.51 1.96
N CYS A 113 1.14 -4.40 1.78
CA CYS A 113 -0.02 -4.14 0.93
C CYS A 113 -0.79 -2.90 1.41
N GLN A 114 -0.89 -2.72 2.73
CA GLN A 114 -1.49 -1.52 3.30
C GLN A 114 -0.70 -0.25 2.95
N ALA A 115 0.61 -0.26 3.15
CA ALA A 115 1.48 0.86 2.81
C ALA A 115 1.41 1.18 1.30
N LEU A 116 1.38 0.17 0.43
CA LEU A 116 1.27 0.37 -1.01
C LEU A 116 -0.06 1.00 -1.40
N ALA A 117 -1.16 0.56 -0.79
CA ALA A 117 -2.46 1.20 -0.95
C ALA A 117 -2.44 2.66 -0.47
N ASP A 118 -1.81 2.94 0.68
CA ASP A 118 -1.69 4.30 1.23
C ASP A 118 -0.87 5.24 0.33
N LEU A 119 0.20 4.73 -0.29
CA LEU A 119 0.97 5.45 -1.30
C LEU A 119 0.10 5.77 -2.54
N ARG A 120 -0.61 4.76 -3.06
CA ARG A 120 -1.42 4.89 -4.28
C ARG A 120 -2.60 5.84 -4.10
N GLU A 121 -3.21 5.83 -2.93
CA GLU A 121 -4.33 6.69 -2.56
C GLU A 121 -3.88 8.07 -2.05
N ALA A 122 -2.57 8.34 -2.02
CA ALA A 122 -2.00 9.60 -1.54
C ALA A 122 -2.37 9.94 -0.08
N ARG A 123 -2.49 8.92 0.77
CA ARG A 123 -2.63 9.05 2.23
C ARG A 123 -1.29 9.27 2.94
N PHE A 124 -0.22 9.05 2.19
CA PHE A 124 1.15 9.28 2.55
C PHE A 124 1.62 10.66 2.08
N THR A 125 2.33 11.39 2.95
CA THR A 125 2.96 12.67 2.59
C THR A 125 4.40 12.44 2.15
N ALA A 126 4.62 12.58 0.84
CA ALA A 126 5.95 12.61 0.25
C ALA A 126 6.54 14.03 0.27
N GLN A 127 7.85 14.14 0.47
CA GLN A 127 8.60 15.40 0.37
C GLN A 127 8.83 15.80 -1.09
N SER A 128 8.87 14.83 -2.01
CA SER A 128 9.10 15.06 -3.43
C SER A 128 8.55 13.92 -4.29
N LYS A 129 8.46 14.14 -5.61
CA LYS A 129 8.15 13.06 -6.56
C LYS A 129 9.25 12.00 -6.62
N VAL A 130 10.50 12.40 -6.41
CA VAL A 130 11.67 11.48 -6.40
C VAL A 130 11.49 10.43 -5.32
N GLU A 131 11.04 10.84 -4.13
CA GLU A 131 10.76 9.91 -3.04
C GLU A 131 9.67 8.89 -3.39
N ILE A 132 8.66 9.27 -4.16
CA ILE A 132 7.61 8.35 -4.62
C ILE A 132 8.18 7.34 -5.62
N PHE A 133 9.09 7.76 -6.51
CA PHE A 133 9.75 6.85 -7.44
C PHE A 133 10.66 5.85 -6.71
N GLU A 134 11.34 6.28 -5.66
CA GLU A 134 12.17 5.41 -4.81
C GLU A 134 11.33 4.41 -4.00
N LEU A 135 10.18 4.83 -3.49
CA LEU A 135 9.23 3.92 -2.86
C LEU A 135 8.69 2.89 -3.88
N ALA A 136 8.32 3.33 -5.09
CA ALA A 136 7.90 2.44 -6.16
C ALA A 136 9.01 1.42 -6.51
N ALA A 137 10.26 1.87 -6.58
CA ALA A 137 11.41 1.00 -6.79
C ALA A 137 11.57 -0.08 -5.70
N LEU A 138 11.43 0.27 -4.42
CA LEU A 138 11.47 -0.72 -3.33
C LEU A 138 10.33 -1.75 -3.42
N ALA A 139 9.14 -1.31 -3.81
CA ALA A 139 7.99 -2.20 -4.01
C ALA A 139 8.22 -3.17 -5.18
N ILE A 140 8.74 -2.67 -6.30
CA ILE A 140 9.10 -3.48 -7.47
C ILE A 140 10.20 -4.48 -7.13
N PHE A 141 11.24 -4.05 -6.41
CA PHE A 141 12.32 -4.94 -5.97
C PHE A 141 11.79 -6.11 -5.14
N LYS A 142 10.89 -5.83 -4.21
CA LYS A 142 10.22 -6.85 -3.40
C LYS A 142 9.42 -7.82 -4.27
N ASP A 143 8.68 -7.35 -5.28
CA ASP A 143 7.83 -8.20 -6.12
C ASP A 143 8.65 -9.05 -7.11
N LEU A 144 9.73 -8.51 -7.66
CA LEU A 144 10.66 -9.27 -8.51
C LEU A 144 11.33 -10.39 -7.72
N HIS A 145 11.82 -10.07 -6.52
CA HIS A 145 12.56 -11.01 -5.69
C HIS A 145 11.68 -12.09 -5.02
N GLU A 146 10.37 -11.85 -4.86
CA GLU A 146 9.41 -12.91 -4.53
C GLU A 146 9.08 -13.83 -5.72
N GLY A 147 9.28 -13.36 -6.95
CA GLY A 147 9.06 -14.12 -8.18
C GLY A 147 10.25 -14.96 -8.62
N MET A 148 11.45 -14.73 -8.07
CA MET A 148 12.68 -15.44 -8.43
C MET A 148 12.87 -16.73 -7.62
N SER A 149 13.46 -17.73 -8.27
CA SER A 149 13.94 -18.94 -7.60
C SER A 149 15.26 -18.68 -6.87
N ASP A 150 15.61 -19.49 -5.86
CA ASP A 150 16.84 -19.31 -5.06
C ASP A 150 18.13 -19.28 -5.91
N ALA A 151 18.11 -19.85 -7.12
CA ALA A 151 19.24 -19.86 -8.05
C ALA A 151 19.37 -18.58 -8.91
N GLU A 152 18.30 -17.81 -9.07
CA GLU A 152 18.28 -16.54 -9.84
C GLU A 152 18.59 -15.32 -8.95
N ASN A 153 18.57 -15.51 -7.62
CA ASN A 153 18.89 -14.47 -6.65
C ASN A 153 20.39 -14.06 -6.64
N GLU A 154 21.26 -14.78 -7.35
CA GLU A 154 22.70 -14.46 -7.46
C GLU A 154 23.03 -13.50 -8.61
N GLU A 155 22.08 -13.20 -9.53
CA GLU A 155 22.29 -12.21 -10.59
C GLU A 155 21.88 -10.80 -10.13
N ASP A 156 22.69 -9.80 -10.48
CA ASP A 156 22.39 -8.39 -10.21
C ASP A 156 21.07 -7.99 -10.92
N LEU A 157 20.02 -7.76 -10.14
CA LEU A 157 18.76 -7.23 -10.65
C LEU A 157 18.97 -5.83 -11.24
N VAL A 158 18.84 -5.73 -12.56
CA VAL A 158 18.87 -4.46 -13.29
C VAL A 158 17.60 -4.32 -14.11
N LEU A 159 16.94 -3.17 -13.97
CA LEU A 159 15.80 -2.82 -14.80
C LEU A 159 16.23 -1.97 -16.00
N GLU A 160 15.61 -2.22 -17.15
CA GLU A 160 15.77 -1.43 -18.36
C GLU A 160 14.58 -0.47 -18.56
N GLU A 161 14.83 0.67 -19.21
CA GLU A 161 13.79 1.64 -19.54
C GLU A 161 12.72 1.02 -20.45
N GLY A 162 11.45 1.30 -20.16
CA GLY A 162 10.27 0.80 -20.85
C GLY A 162 9.69 -0.50 -20.29
N GLN A 163 10.40 -1.20 -19.39
CA GLN A 163 9.94 -2.46 -18.81
C GLN A 163 8.74 -2.30 -17.87
N LEU A 164 8.57 -1.13 -17.25
CA LEU A 164 7.57 -0.91 -16.19
C LEU A 164 6.30 -0.22 -16.70
N THR A 165 6.28 0.28 -17.93
CA THR A 165 5.26 1.23 -18.42
C THR A 165 3.83 0.74 -18.22
N GLN A 166 3.58 -0.56 -18.41
CA GLN A 166 2.24 -1.16 -18.22
C GLN A 166 1.89 -1.44 -16.75
N GLN A 167 2.89 -1.44 -15.87
CA GLN A 167 2.75 -1.82 -14.48
C GLN A 167 2.82 -0.62 -13.52
N LEU A 168 3.25 0.56 -13.98
CA LEU A 168 3.40 1.77 -13.16
C LEU A 168 2.16 2.12 -12.32
N SER A 169 0.95 1.83 -12.80
CA SER A 169 -0.30 2.07 -12.07
C SER A 169 -0.44 1.25 -10.78
N HIS A 170 0.34 0.18 -10.63
CA HIS A 170 0.40 -0.64 -9.42
C HIS A 170 1.28 -0.03 -8.34
N TYR A 171 2.22 0.86 -8.70
CA TYR A 171 3.25 1.37 -7.80
C TYR A 171 3.19 2.89 -7.58
N LEU A 172 2.54 3.63 -8.48
CA LEU A 172 2.45 5.10 -8.42
C LEU A 172 1.05 5.60 -8.00
N PRO A 173 0.94 6.86 -7.52
CA PRO A 173 -0.33 7.44 -7.07
C PRO A 173 -1.42 7.48 -8.14
N ASN A 174 -2.63 7.03 -7.81
CA ASN A 174 -3.77 6.95 -8.72
C ASN A 174 -4.16 8.31 -9.30
N HIS A 175 -4.02 9.38 -8.51
CA HIS A 175 -4.35 10.73 -8.94
C HIS A 175 -3.42 11.27 -10.04
N TRP A 176 -2.21 10.72 -10.18
CA TRP A 176 -1.30 11.07 -11.29
C TRP A 176 -1.85 10.59 -12.63
N PHE A 177 -2.35 9.35 -12.68
CA PHE A 177 -2.98 8.78 -13.88
C PHE A 177 -4.29 9.48 -14.22
N LYS A 178 -5.16 9.75 -13.23
CA LYS A 178 -6.38 10.54 -13.44
C LYS A 178 -6.09 11.93 -14.02
N ALA A 179 -5.00 12.57 -13.60
CA ALA A 179 -4.57 13.85 -14.14
C ALA A 179 -4.04 13.77 -15.59
N LEU A 180 -3.65 12.58 -16.05
CA LEU A 180 -3.20 12.32 -17.42
C LEU A 180 -4.35 12.00 -18.38
N GLU A 181 -5.43 11.40 -17.91
CA GLU A 181 -6.59 11.02 -18.75
C GLU A 181 -7.15 12.20 -19.56
N ASN A 182 -7.04 13.42 -19.04
CA ASN A 182 -7.50 14.65 -19.70
C ASN A 182 -6.48 15.27 -20.67
N ARG A 183 -5.31 14.66 -20.88
CA ARG A 183 -4.25 15.17 -21.76
C ARG A 183 -4.27 14.47 -23.12
N ARG A 184 -3.62 15.07 -24.12
CA ARG A 184 -3.44 14.47 -25.45
C ARG A 184 -2.60 13.19 -25.37
N ASP A 185 -2.90 12.18 -26.18
CA ASP A 185 -2.22 10.87 -26.18
C ASP A 185 -0.69 10.95 -26.20
N ASN A 186 -0.12 11.83 -27.02
CA ASN A 186 1.34 11.98 -27.10
C ASN A 186 1.95 12.47 -25.77
N ILE A 187 1.23 13.33 -25.04
CA ILE A 187 1.66 13.83 -23.73
C ILE A 187 1.52 12.72 -22.68
N GLN A 188 0.46 11.91 -22.76
CA GLN A 188 0.29 10.76 -21.86
C GLN A 188 1.44 9.76 -22.04
N LYS A 189 1.73 9.38 -23.30
CA LYS A 189 2.83 8.44 -23.62
C LYS A 189 4.19 8.96 -23.15
N GLN A 190 4.51 10.22 -23.45
CA GLN A 190 5.76 10.82 -23.00
C GLN A 190 5.85 10.84 -21.47
N GLN A 191 4.79 11.26 -20.79
CA GLN A 191 4.82 11.33 -19.33
C GLN A 191 4.99 9.96 -18.67
N LEU A 192 4.35 8.91 -19.22
CA LEU A 192 4.52 7.54 -18.76
C LEU A 192 5.95 7.04 -18.97
N GLN A 193 6.56 7.36 -20.11
CA GLN A 193 7.98 7.05 -20.37
C GLN A 193 8.90 7.78 -19.39
N ASP A 194 8.65 9.06 -19.10
CA ASP A 194 9.43 9.83 -18.13
C ASP A 194 9.32 9.23 -16.72
N TRP A 195 8.13 8.76 -16.32
CA TRP A 195 7.93 8.09 -15.03
C TRP A 195 8.60 6.72 -14.98
N ASP A 196 8.51 5.95 -16.06
CA ASP A 196 9.19 4.66 -16.20
C ASP A 196 10.69 4.84 -16.01
N ALA A 197 11.32 5.72 -16.80
CA ALA A 197 12.75 6.01 -16.70
C ALA A 197 13.16 6.50 -15.29
N ALA A 198 12.33 7.34 -14.65
CA ALA A 198 12.60 7.82 -13.30
C ALA A 198 12.53 6.70 -12.25
N VAL A 199 11.58 5.76 -12.35
CA VAL A 199 11.47 4.61 -11.45
C VAL A 199 12.59 3.61 -11.70
N VAL A 200 12.91 3.32 -12.97
CA VAL A 200 14.03 2.45 -13.35
C VAL A 200 15.35 3.00 -12.81
N LYS A 201 15.59 4.31 -12.98
CA LYS A 201 16.74 4.98 -12.39
C LYS A 201 16.76 4.84 -10.87
N ALA A 202 15.64 5.14 -10.20
CA ALA A 202 15.56 5.02 -8.74
C ALA A 202 15.80 3.58 -8.26
N PHE A 203 15.32 2.58 -9.00
CA PHE A 203 15.59 1.18 -8.74
C PHE A 203 17.07 0.87 -8.83
N ASN A 204 17.70 1.16 -9.97
CA ASN A 204 19.11 0.88 -10.19
C ASN A 204 20.01 1.63 -9.19
N ASP A 205 19.69 2.89 -8.86
CA ASP A 205 20.41 3.69 -7.86
C ASP A 205 20.29 3.07 -6.44
N LEU A 206 19.12 2.54 -6.08
CA LEU A 206 18.89 1.95 -4.76
C LEU A 206 19.43 0.53 -4.63
N THR A 207 19.46 -0.24 -5.72
CA THR A 207 19.90 -1.65 -5.71
C THR A 207 21.40 -1.78 -5.90
N ARG A 208 22.03 -0.91 -6.69
CA ARG A 208 23.49 -0.88 -6.81
C ARG A 208 24.09 -0.36 -5.51
N ALA A 209 25.23 -0.89 -5.09
CA ALA A 209 25.89 -0.59 -3.82
C ALA A 209 26.42 0.86 -3.69
N GLU A 210 25.97 1.80 -4.53
CA GLU A 210 26.50 3.16 -4.65
C GLU A 210 25.85 4.16 -3.65
N LEU A 211 25.37 3.68 -2.49
CA LEU A 211 24.79 4.55 -1.45
C LEU A 211 25.83 5.00 -0.40
N ASP A 212 27.10 4.60 -0.55
CA ASP A 212 28.19 4.85 0.40
C ASP A 212 28.40 6.34 0.72
N GLU A 213 28.14 7.24 -0.25
CA GLU A 213 28.32 8.69 -0.06
C GLU A 213 27.25 9.34 0.85
N ILE A 214 26.07 8.75 0.97
CA ILE A 214 24.96 9.34 1.76
C ILE A 214 25.23 9.21 3.26
N HIS A 215 25.89 8.13 3.67
CA HIS A 215 26.10 7.82 5.09
C HIS A 215 27.10 8.76 5.77
N HIS A 216 28.09 9.30 5.04
CA HIS A 216 29.06 10.26 5.58
C HIS A 216 28.51 11.69 5.74
N GLY A 217 27.20 11.87 5.61
CA GLY A 217 26.55 13.18 5.73
C GLY A 217 26.88 14.13 4.56
N ALA A 218 27.42 13.59 3.46
CA ALA A 218 27.80 14.38 2.29
C ALA A 218 26.58 14.82 1.47
N ASP A 219 25.53 14.00 1.41
CA ASP A 219 24.30 14.36 0.70
C ASP A 219 23.18 14.85 1.64
N ARG A 220 23.19 16.16 1.92
CA ARG A 220 22.11 16.83 2.67
C ARG A 220 20.77 16.81 1.95
N ASN A 221 20.75 16.51 0.65
CA ASN A 221 19.55 16.48 -0.19
C ASN A 221 18.98 15.07 -0.36
N ALA A 222 19.59 14.05 0.27
CA ALA A 222 19.07 12.69 0.24
C ALA A 222 17.64 12.62 0.80
N THR A 223 16.78 11.93 0.07
CA THR A 223 15.40 11.64 0.47
C THR A 223 15.37 10.79 1.74
N GLN A 224 14.22 10.76 2.43
CA GLN A 224 14.08 9.88 3.59
C GLN A 224 14.20 8.40 3.22
N VAL A 225 13.76 8.01 2.02
CA VAL A 225 13.91 6.63 1.53
C VAL A 225 15.39 6.27 1.42
N ARG A 226 16.21 7.11 0.76
CA ARG A 226 17.65 6.86 0.63
C ARG A 226 18.35 6.76 1.99
N LYS A 227 17.97 7.61 2.96
CA LYS A 227 18.50 7.57 4.33
C LYS A 227 18.17 6.25 5.03
N ILE A 228 16.92 5.79 4.91
CA ILE A 228 16.48 4.50 5.46
C ILE A 228 17.26 3.36 4.81
N VAL A 229 17.31 3.32 3.47
CA VAL A 229 18.02 2.25 2.73
C VAL A 229 19.51 2.21 3.11
N ALA A 230 20.18 3.37 3.16
CA ALA A 230 21.58 3.46 3.55
C ALA A 230 21.82 2.94 4.98
N ALA A 231 20.96 3.31 5.93
CA ALA A 231 21.06 2.84 7.32
C ALA A 231 20.91 1.31 7.42
N PHE A 232 19.93 0.72 6.73
CA PHE A 232 19.73 -0.73 6.73
C PHE A 232 20.87 -1.50 6.05
N ARG A 233 21.46 -0.95 4.98
CA ARG A 233 22.56 -1.59 4.24
C ARG A 233 23.84 -1.75 5.06
N MET A 234 24.03 -0.95 6.11
CA MET A 234 25.13 -1.14 7.04
C MET A 234 25.00 -2.41 7.88
N GLU A 235 23.76 -2.85 8.13
CA GLU A 235 23.47 -3.98 8.99
C GLU A 235 23.30 -5.28 8.18
N THR A 236 22.71 -5.19 6.98
CA THR A 236 22.34 -6.35 6.16
C THR A 236 22.29 -6.01 4.67
N GLU A 237 22.51 -7.00 3.81
CA GLU A 237 22.29 -6.86 2.36
C GLU A 237 20.82 -6.59 2.01
N LEU A 238 20.61 -5.88 0.90
CA LEU A 238 19.26 -5.58 0.41
C LEU A 238 18.62 -6.84 -0.18
N ASN A 239 17.54 -7.31 0.44
CA ASN A 239 16.72 -8.42 -0.03
C ASN A 239 15.22 -8.06 0.07
N ALA A 240 14.33 -8.94 -0.38
CA ALA A 240 12.88 -8.71 -0.38
C ALA A 240 12.34 -8.33 1.03
N VAL A 241 12.84 -8.96 2.09
CA VAL A 241 12.42 -8.71 3.47
C VAL A 241 12.86 -7.32 3.92
N ALA A 242 14.10 -6.93 3.61
CA ALA A 242 14.64 -5.61 3.92
C ALA A 242 13.88 -4.51 3.16
N ALA A 243 13.69 -4.66 1.84
CA ALA A 243 12.92 -3.72 1.03
C ALA A 243 11.48 -3.55 1.55
N THR A 244 10.84 -4.64 1.95
CA THR A 244 9.51 -4.61 2.58
C THR A 244 9.52 -3.76 3.86
N ARG A 245 10.51 -3.95 4.74
CA ARG A 245 10.62 -3.19 6.00
C ARG A 245 10.84 -1.71 5.75
N MET A 246 11.80 -1.38 4.89
CA MET A 246 12.12 0.01 4.53
C MET A 246 10.90 0.74 3.96
N PHE A 247 10.15 0.08 3.07
CA PHE A 247 8.93 0.63 2.49
C PHE A 247 7.85 0.88 3.55
N ILE A 248 7.57 -0.12 4.40
CA ILE A 248 6.58 0.02 5.48
C ILE A 248 6.99 1.14 6.44
N GLU A 249 8.25 1.18 6.85
CA GLU A 249 8.78 2.16 7.79
C GLU A 249 8.62 3.57 7.24
N ARG A 250 9.01 3.79 5.98
CA ARG A 250 8.86 5.12 5.39
C ARG A 250 7.40 5.55 5.28
N VAL A 251 6.52 4.66 4.81
CA VAL A 251 5.13 5.02 4.49
C VAL A 251 4.25 5.11 5.72
N ARG A 252 4.50 4.29 6.75
CA ARG A 252 3.58 4.13 7.90
C ARG A 252 4.14 4.56 9.26
N LEU A 253 5.46 4.60 9.43
CA LEU A 253 6.09 4.91 10.74
C LEU A 253 6.70 6.31 10.81
N ALA A 254 6.61 7.10 9.73
CA ALA A 254 7.11 8.48 9.65
C ALA A 254 6.10 9.53 10.14
#